data_AF-A0AA88EY83-F1
#
_entry.id   AF-A0AA88EY83-F1
#
_cell.length_a   1.000
_cell.length_b   1.000
_cell.length_c   1.000
_cell.angle_alpha   90.00
_cell.angle_beta   90.00
_cell.angle_gamma   90.00
#
_symmetry.space_group_name_H-M   'P 1'
#
loop_
_entity.id
_entity.type
_entity.pdbx_description
1 polymer ?
#
loop_
_entity_poly.entity_id
_entity_poly.type
_entity_poly.pdbx_seq_one_letter_code
_entity_poly.pdbx_strand_id
1 'polypeptide(L)'
;MLFGQSVFQSVVERLKQEREEEAAEPPPPARHRIAGFNSSFVVGTPSAAPQPGNGGLDAYLAFLADPAPPPEPQPEPEPEPMPAHLEKTSLADVSVELAIHETDTAATLAEKRRAFARLNHPDGVKPEFRHNATLRMTAANLLIDQAIRMLRT
;
A
#
# COMPACT_ATOMS: atom_id res chain seq x y z
N MET A 1 0.28 -45.34 -3.18
CA MET A 1 0.43 -43.87 -3.13
C MET A 1 -0.73 -43.28 -3.92
N LEU A 2 -1.75 -42.75 -3.23
CA LEU A 2 -3.04 -42.39 -3.83
C LEU A 2 -3.23 -40.86 -3.73
N PHE A 3 -2.56 -40.10 -4.60
CA PHE A 3 -2.78 -38.66 -4.72
C PHE A 3 -2.96 -38.32 -6.20
N GLY A 4 -4.11 -38.72 -6.74
CA GLY A 4 -4.47 -38.59 -8.16
C GLY A 4 -5.12 -37.27 -8.55
N GLN A 5 -5.18 -36.27 -7.65
CA GLN A 5 -5.63 -34.92 -8.01
C GLN A 5 -4.66 -33.88 -7.46
N SER A 6 -4.09 -33.11 -8.39
CA SER A 6 -3.26 -31.95 -8.11
C SER A 6 -4.08 -30.89 -7.38
N VAL A 7 -3.47 -30.17 -6.43
CA VAL A 7 -4.05 -29.01 -5.73
C VAL A 7 -4.60 -27.99 -6.73
N PHE A 8 -3.98 -27.88 -7.91
CA PHE A 8 -4.46 -27.04 -9.00
C PHE A 8 -5.85 -27.43 -9.50
N GLN A 9 -6.15 -28.73 -9.58
CA GLN A 9 -7.44 -29.23 -10.06
C GLN A 9 -8.57 -28.88 -9.09
N SER A 10 -8.31 -28.93 -7.78
CA SER A 10 -9.27 -28.54 -6.74
C SER A 10 -9.64 -27.06 -6.82
N VAL A 11 -8.68 -26.17 -7.14
CA VAL A 11 -8.94 -24.73 -7.31
C VAL A 11 -9.75 -24.47 -8.58
N VAL A 12 -9.44 -25.15 -9.68
CA VAL A 12 -10.17 -25.01 -10.94
C VAL A 12 -11.61 -25.50 -10.83
N GLU A 13 -11.85 -26.61 -10.13
CA GLU A 13 -13.21 -27.11 -9.89
C GLU A 13 -14.01 -26.16 -9.00
N ARG A 14 -13.41 -25.63 -7.94
CA ARG A 14 -14.06 -24.65 -7.06
C ARG A 14 -14.48 -23.37 -7.82
N LEU A 15 -13.61 -22.83 -8.68
CA LEU A 15 -13.92 -21.62 -9.46
C LEU A 15 -15.03 -21.85 -10.50
N LYS A 16 -15.19 -23.08 -11.01
CA LYS A 16 -16.30 -23.41 -11.90
C LYS A 16 -17.64 -23.43 -11.16
N GLN A 17 -17.67 -23.98 -9.95
CA GLN A 17 -18.87 -24.02 -9.10
C GLN A 17 -19.33 -22.62 -8.69
N GLU A 18 -18.41 -21.75 -8.23
CA GLU A 18 -18.76 -20.39 -7.81
C GLU A 18 -19.40 -19.56 -8.96
N ARG A 19 -18.95 -19.78 -10.21
CA ARG A 19 -19.48 -19.09 -11.39
C ARG A 19 -20.88 -19.59 -11.81
N GLU A 20 -21.19 -20.85 -11.58
CA GLU A 20 -22.51 -21.42 -11.86
C GLU A 20 -23.55 -20.96 -10.82
N GLU A 21 -23.14 -20.75 -9.58
CA GLU A 21 -23.99 -20.21 -8.51
C GLU A 21 -24.36 -18.74 -8.72
N GLU A 22 -23.43 -17.91 -9.19
CA GLU A 22 -23.67 -16.48 -9.49
C GLU A 22 -24.62 -16.30 -10.70
N ALA A 23 -24.67 -17.27 -11.61
CA ALA A 23 -25.58 -17.25 -12.76
C ALA A 23 -27.03 -17.63 -12.41
N ALA A 24 -27.29 -18.09 -11.18
CA ALA A 24 -28.60 -18.59 -10.74
C ALA A 24 -29.40 -17.60 -9.86
N GLU A 25 -28.87 -16.41 -9.53
CA GLU A 25 -29.62 -15.41 -8.77
C GLU A 25 -30.67 -14.68 -9.64
N PRO A 26 -31.96 -14.66 -9.23
CA PRO A 26 -32.98 -13.86 -9.91
C PRO A 26 -32.85 -12.36 -9.57
N PRO A 27 -33.16 -11.45 -10.51
CA PRO A 27 -33.00 -10.01 -10.29
C PRO A 27 -33.97 -9.46 -9.22
N PRO A 28 -33.55 -8.46 -8.42
CA PRO A 28 -34.36 -7.90 -7.34
C PRO A 28 -35.56 -7.08 -7.86
N PRO A 29 -36.69 -7.03 -7.13
CA PRO A 29 -37.89 -6.32 -7.57
C PRO A 29 -37.75 -4.79 -7.54
N ALA A 30 -38.42 -4.15 -8.50
CA ALA A 30 -38.40 -2.70 -8.72
C ALA A 30 -38.94 -1.91 -7.53
N ARG A 31 -38.19 -0.88 -7.11
CA ARG A 31 -38.55 0.06 -6.02
C ARG A 31 -39.69 0.99 -6.45
N HIS A 32 -40.75 1.04 -5.63
CA HIS A 32 -41.89 1.96 -5.76
C HIS A 32 -41.45 3.42 -5.54
N ARG A 33 -41.80 4.32 -6.46
CA ARG A 33 -41.65 5.79 -6.28
C ARG A 33 -42.93 6.34 -5.68
N ILE A 34 -42.81 7.06 -4.56
CA ILE A 34 -43.92 7.80 -3.95
C ILE A 34 -44.08 9.12 -4.73
N ALA A 35 -45.26 9.29 -5.32
CA ALA A 35 -45.70 10.55 -5.90
C ALA A 35 -46.26 11.46 -4.79
N GLY A 36 -45.79 12.71 -4.72
CA GLY A 36 -46.51 13.77 -4.03
C GLY A 36 -45.63 14.74 -3.25
N PHE A 37 -45.25 15.85 -3.90
CA PHE A 37 -45.14 17.15 -3.22
C PHE A 37 -45.24 18.28 -4.27
N ASN A 38 -46.48 18.68 -4.58
CA ASN A 38 -46.75 19.82 -5.46
C ASN A 38 -47.31 20.98 -4.62
N SER A 39 -46.46 21.72 -3.93
CA SER A 39 -46.86 23.02 -3.35
C SER A 39 -45.82 24.08 -3.69
N SER A 40 -46.04 24.71 -4.85
CA SER A 40 -45.25 25.87 -5.29
C SER A 40 -45.83 27.15 -4.70
N PHE A 41 -45.04 27.79 -3.84
CA PHE A 41 -45.17 29.20 -3.47
C PHE A 41 -44.50 30.04 -4.57
N VAL A 42 -45.21 30.99 -5.18
CA VAL A 42 -44.67 31.87 -6.22
C VAL A 42 -44.66 33.32 -5.70
N VAL A 43 -43.47 33.84 -5.40
CA VAL A 43 -43.22 35.27 -5.21
C VAL A 43 -43.08 35.91 -6.58
N GLY A 44 -43.94 36.88 -6.89
CA GLY A 44 -43.84 37.68 -8.11
C GLY A 44 -42.65 38.63 -8.02
N THR A 45 -41.58 38.33 -8.74
CA THR A 45 -40.55 39.32 -9.09
C THR A 45 -41.00 40.09 -10.34
N PRO A 46 -40.77 41.41 -10.43
CA PRO A 46 -41.10 42.16 -11.64
C PRO A 46 -40.31 41.59 -12.80
N SER A 47 -41.03 41.23 -13.87
CA SER A 47 -40.47 40.74 -15.13
C SER A 47 -39.71 41.88 -15.80
N ALA A 48 -38.44 42.01 -15.47
CA ALA A 48 -37.48 42.65 -16.35
C ALA A 48 -37.36 41.75 -17.59
N ALA A 49 -37.59 42.32 -18.77
CA ALA A 49 -37.49 41.59 -20.03
C ALA A 49 -36.14 40.84 -20.10
N PRO A 50 -36.13 39.55 -20.51
CA PRO A 50 -34.89 38.79 -20.61
C PRO A 50 -34.00 39.46 -21.64
N GLN A 51 -32.88 40.01 -21.19
CA GLN A 51 -31.84 40.50 -22.08
C GLN A 51 -31.39 39.31 -22.95
N PRO A 52 -31.38 39.42 -24.29
CA PRO A 52 -30.94 38.34 -25.15
C PRO A 52 -29.42 38.21 -24.99
N GLY A 53 -29.00 37.27 -24.15
CA GLY A 53 -27.58 37.00 -23.89
C GLY A 53 -27.36 36.48 -22.48
N ASN A 54 -26.18 35.90 -22.28
CA ASN A 54 -25.73 35.39 -20.99
C ASN A 54 -25.37 36.51 -20.00
N GLY A 55 -26.05 37.66 -20.02
CA GLY A 55 -25.64 38.87 -19.30
C GLY A 55 -25.54 38.68 -17.78
N GLY A 56 -26.34 37.80 -17.19
CA GLY A 56 -26.21 37.42 -15.78
C GLY A 56 -24.95 36.57 -15.50
N LEU A 57 -24.56 35.73 -16.46
CA LEU A 57 -23.35 34.92 -16.38
C LEU A 57 -22.10 35.80 -16.62
N ASP A 58 -22.17 36.74 -17.57
CA ASP A 58 -21.10 37.71 -17.83
C ASP A 58 -20.85 38.62 -16.61
N ALA A 59 -21.92 39.09 -15.95
CA ALA A 59 -21.80 39.86 -14.72
C ALA A 59 -21.18 39.03 -13.59
N TYR A 60 -21.55 37.75 -13.46
CA TYR A 60 -20.94 36.84 -12.48
C TYR A 60 -19.45 36.62 -12.75
N LEU A 61 -19.07 36.37 -14.01
CA LEU A 61 -17.68 36.16 -14.41
C LEU A 61 -16.81 37.41 -14.21
N ALA A 62 -17.36 38.62 -14.42
CA ALA A 62 -16.63 39.88 -14.25
C ALA A 62 -16.21 40.16 -12.79
N PHE A 63 -16.86 39.54 -11.80
CA PHE A 63 -16.51 39.65 -10.39
C PHE A 63 -15.60 38.52 -9.90
N LEU A 64 -15.35 37.49 -10.72
CA LEU A 64 -14.37 36.45 -10.38
C LEU A 64 -12.96 37.00 -10.60
N ALA A 65 -12.07 36.80 -9.63
CA ALA A 65 -10.65 37.06 -9.83
C ALA A 65 -10.13 36.10 -10.92
N ASP A 66 -9.24 36.60 -11.77
CA ASP A 66 -8.57 35.76 -12.76
C ASP A 66 -7.91 34.57 -12.05
N PRO A 67 -8.06 33.35 -12.58
CA PRO A 67 -7.45 32.19 -11.99
C PRO A 67 -5.94 32.41 -11.95
N ALA A 68 -5.36 32.35 -10.75
CA ALA A 68 -3.92 32.39 -10.60
C ALA A 68 -3.31 31.29 -11.50
N PRO A 69 -2.21 31.59 -12.22
CA PRO A 69 -1.54 30.57 -13.00
C PRO A 69 -1.24 29.37 -12.10
N PRO A 70 -1.42 28.13 -12.61
CA PRO A 70 -1.10 26.96 -11.83
C PRO A 70 0.34 27.08 -11.32
N PRO A 71 0.61 26.71 -10.05
CA PRO A 71 1.95 26.75 -9.53
C PRO A 71 2.87 25.95 -10.46
N GLU A 72 4.03 26.52 -10.79
CA GLU A 72 5.04 25.82 -11.58
C GLU A 72 5.32 24.45 -10.95
N PRO A 73 5.51 23.39 -11.76
CA PRO A 73 5.81 22.07 -11.24
C PRO A 73 7.08 22.18 -10.39
N GLN A 74 6.93 21.99 -9.08
CA GLN A 74 8.08 21.91 -8.18
C GLN A 74 8.92 20.73 -8.67
N PRO A 75 10.26 20.88 -8.76
CA PRO A 75 11.12 19.77 -9.10
C PRO A 75 10.87 18.63 -8.11
N GLU A 76 10.68 17.42 -8.62
CA GLU A 76 10.57 16.22 -7.78
C GLU A 76 11.79 16.17 -6.86
N PRO A 77 11.61 15.92 -5.55
CA PRO A 77 12.73 15.82 -4.63
C PRO A 77 13.68 14.72 -5.11
N GLU A 78 14.97 15.04 -5.22
CA GLU A 78 15.98 14.05 -5.58
C GLU A 78 15.93 12.86 -4.62
N PRO A 79 16.00 11.62 -5.14
CA PRO A 79 15.95 10.43 -4.30
C PRO A 79 17.11 10.45 -3.32
N GLU A 80 16.80 10.39 -2.01
CA GLU A 80 17.82 10.33 -0.99
C GLU A 80 18.74 9.12 -1.22
N PRO A 81 20.07 9.29 -1.12
CA PRO A 81 21.00 8.21 -1.38
C PRO A 81 20.81 7.07 -0.37
N MET A 82 20.85 5.83 -0.87
CA MET A 82 20.72 4.64 -0.04
C MET A 82 21.83 4.60 1.02
N PRO A 83 21.51 4.24 2.29
CA PRO A 83 22.54 4.02 3.30
C PRO A 83 23.50 2.89 2.90
N ALA A 84 24.81 3.15 2.93
CA ALA A 84 25.86 2.22 2.47
C ALA A 84 25.84 0.84 3.16
N HIS A 85 25.29 0.74 4.38
CA HIS A 85 25.14 -0.55 5.03
C HIS A 85 24.09 -1.42 4.31
N LEU A 86 22.98 -0.84 3.85
CA LEU A 86 21.89 -1.57 3.17
C LEU A 86 22.29 -2.09 1.80
N GLU A 87 23.36 -1.59 1.19
CA GLU A 87 23.90 -2.12 -0.07
C GLU A 87 24.58 -3.49 0.13
N LYS A 88 25.13 -3.74 1.31
CA LYS A 88 25.88 -4.97 1.64
C LYS A 88 24.94 -6.07 2.12
N THR A 89 24.25 -6.70 1.18
CA THR A 89 23.25 -7.74 1.46
C THR A 89 23.80 -9.17 1.43
N SER A 90 25.08 -9.36 1.10
CA SER A 90 25.66 -10.70 1.02
C SER A 90 25.76 -11.36 2.39
N LEU A 91 25.69 -12.70 2.42
CA LEU A 91 25.83 -13.46 3.66
C LEU A 91 27.19 -13.22 4.34
N ALA A 92 28.24 -13.02 3.54
CA ALA A 92 29.59 -12.76 4.04
C ALA A 92 29.70 -11.36 4.69
N ASP A 93 29.07 -10.35 4.11
CA ASP A 93 29.06 -9.02 4.72
C ASP A 93 28.33 -9.02 6.07
N VAL A 94 27.17 -9.69 6.11
CA VAL A 94 26.36 -9.81 7.33
C VAL A 94 27.10 -10.62 8.40
N SER A 95 27.87 -11.65 8.04
CA SER A 95 28.65 -12.43 9.01
C SER A 95 29.79 -11.61 9.62
N VAL A 96 30.49 -10.80 8.82
CA VAL A 96 31.55 -9.90 9.29
C VAL A 96 30.98 -8.85 10.25
N GLU A 97 29.82 -8.27 9.93
CA GLU A 97 29.18 -7.26 10.78
C GLU A 97 28.63 -7.84 12.10
N LEU A 98 28.08 -9.05 12.06
CA LEU A 98 27.62 -9.73 13.28
C LEU A 98 28.77 -10.13 14.20
N ALA A 99 29.99 -10.31 13.64
CA ALA A 99 31.20 -10.67 14.38
C ALA A 99 30.96 -11.84 15.35
N ILE A 100 30.38 -12.93 14.86
CA ILE A 100 30.11 -14.13 15.66
C ILE A 100 31.43 -14.87 15.92
N HIS A 101 31.66 -15.22 17.18
CA HIS A 101 32.86 -15.92 17.64
C HIS A 101 32.49 -17.23 18.34
N GLU A 102 33.42 -18.18 18.37
CA GLU A 102 33.23 -19.49 19.03
C GLU A 102 33.00 -19.37 20.54
N THR A 103 33.49 -18.29 21.16
CA THR A 103 33.29 -18.00 22.59
C THR A 103 31.92 -17.40 22.90
N ASP A 104 31.11 -17.11 21.88
CA ASP A 104 29.78 -16.54 22.09
C ASP A 104 28.84 -17.56 22.77
N THR A 105 28.08 -17.07 23.74
CA THR A 105 26.98 -17.80 24.37
C THR A 105 25.66 -17.50 23.68
N ALA A 106 24.62 -18.29 23.98
CA ALA A 106 23.27 -18.01 23.50
C ALA A 106 22.76 -16.61 23.89
N ALA A 107 23.16 -16.10 25.06
CA ALA A 107 22.80 -14.77 25.53
C ALA A 107 23.46 -13.66 24.69
N THR A 108 24.77 -13.77 24.44
CA THR A 108 25.51 -12.80 23.61
C THR A 108 25.05 -12.82 22.16
N LEU A 109 24.70 -14.00 21.62
CA LEU A 109 24.11 -14.12 20.27
C LEU A 109 22.74 -13.42 20.16
N ALA A 110 21.90 -13.52 21.20
CA ALA A 110 20.62 -12.81 21.25
C ALA A 110 20.80 -11.28 21.41
N GLU A 111 21.86 -10.83 22.06
CA GLU A 111 22.22 -9.42 22.14
C GLU A 111 22.70 -8.89 20.79
N LYS A 112 23.60 -9.62 20.11
CA LYS A 112 24.05 -9.30 18.74
C LYS A 112 22.88 -9.21 17.76
N ARG A 113 21.91 -10.14 17.82
CA ARG A 113 20.67 -10.06 17.03
C ARG A 113 19.93 -8.75 17.23
N ARG A 114 19.73 -8.37 18.50
CA ARG A 114 19.02 -7.12 18.85
C ARG A 114 19.79 -5.90 18.38
N ALA A 115 21.12 -5.89 18.53
CA ALA A 115 21.97 -4.82 18.06
C ALA A 115 21.88 -4.65 16.54
N PHE A 116 21.96 -5.75 15.80
CA PHE A 116 21.83 -5.77 14.35
C PHE A 116 20.44 -5.30 13.89
N ALA A 117 19.38 -5.76 14.53
CA ALA A 117 18.00 -5.38 14.21
C ALA A 117 17.74 -3.89 14.40
N ARG A 118 18.30 -3.24 15.43
CA ARG A 118 18.11 -1.80 15.67
C ARG A 118 18.49 -0.92 14.47
N LEU A 119 19.47 -1.35 13.68
CA LEU A 119 19.95 -0.61 12.51
C LEU A 119 19.34 -1.10 11.20
N ASN A 120 18.92 -2.38 11.14
CA ASN A 120 18.57 -3.07 9.90
C ASN A 120 17.12 -3.55 9.82
N HIS A 121 16.24 -3.16 10.76
CA HIS A 121 14.85 -3.62 10.76
C HIS A 121 14.06 -3.06 9.56
N PRO A 122 13.31 -3.88 8.81
CA PRO A 122 12.55 -3.42 7.64
C PRO A 122 11.52 -2.33 8.00
N ASP A 123 10.94 -2.37 9.19
CA ASP A 123 9.97 -1.34 9.61
C ASP A 123 10.64 0.00 9.96
N GLY A 124 11.93 -0.01 10.29
CA GLY A 124 12.69 1.20 10.65
C GLY A 124 13.29 1.94 9.46
N VAL A 125 13.25 1.34 8.26
CA VAL A 125 13.80 1.93 7.04
C VAL A 125 12.71 2.40 6.09
N LYS A 126 13.07 3.29 5.18
CA LYS A 126 12.18 3.78 4.12
C LYS A 126 11.66 2.63 3.25
N PRO A 127 10.43 2.74 2.71
CA PRO A 127 9.82 1.70 1.88
C PRO A 127 10.73 1.17 0.76
N GLU A 128 11.47 2.07 0.11
CA GLU A 128 12.39 1.77 -0.99
C GLU A 128 13.54 0.83 -0.59
N PHE A 129 13.96 0.86 0.68
CA PHE A 129 15.09 0.08 1.18
C PHE A 129 14.69 -1.16 1.98
N ARG A 130 13.39 -1.40 2.17
CA ARG A 130 12.86 -2.52 2.98
C ARG A 130 13.30 -3.87 2.46
N HIS A 131 13.39 -4.03 1.14
CA HIS A 131 13.85 -5.28 0.54
C HIS A 131 15.26 -5.64 1.02
N ASN A 132 16.19 -4.69 0.95
CA ASN A 132 17.57 -4.90 1.37
C ASN A 132 17.70 -5.13 2.88
N ALA A 133 16.94 -4.38 3.68
CA ALA A 133 16.85 -4.59 5.13
C ALA A 133 16.31 -5.99 5.47
N THR A 134 15.32 -6.47 4.72
CA THR A 134 14.75 -7.82 4.88
C THR A 134 15.80 -8.89 4.57
N LEU A 135 16.50 -8.79 3.44
CA LEU A 135 17.56 -9.73 3.06
C LEU A 135 18.64 -9.84 4.15
N ARG A 136 19.09 -8.69 4.68
CA ARG A 136 20.11 -8.63 5.73
C ARG A 136 19.59 -9.21 7.04
N MET A 137 18.36 -8.91 7.44
CA MET A 137 17.76 -9.47 8.66
C MET A 137 17.58 -11.00 8.56
N THR A 138 17.15 -11.50 7.39
CA THR A 138 17.03 -12.94 7.14
C THR A 138 18.39 -13.64 7.20
N ALA A 139 19.41 -13.08 6.55
CA ALA A 139 20.78 -13.59 6.62
C ALA A 139 21.31 -13.62 8.06
N ALA A 140 21.07 -12.55 8.83
CA ALA A 140 21.50 -12.47 10.22
C ALA A 140 20.81 -13.52 11.10
N ASN A 141 19.50 -13.70 10.96
CA ASN A 141 18.76 -14.72 11.70
C ASN A 141 19.28 -16.13 11.40
N LEU A 142 19.51 -16.44 10.13
CA LEU A 142 20.06 -17.73 9.70
C LEU A 142 21.41 -18.03 10.38
N LEU A 143 22.35 -17.08 10.35
CA LEU A 143 23.69 -17.23 10.94
C LEU A 143 23.61 -17.41 12.45
N ILE A 144 22.78 -16.63 13.13
CA ILE A 144 22.64 -16.71 14.59
C ILE A 144 21.97 -18.03 14.99
N ASP A 145 20.93 -18.48 14.28
CA ASP A 145 20.27 -19.75 14.57
C ASP A 145 21.22 -20.94 14.35
N GLN A 146 22.07 -20.86 13.33
CA GLN A 146 23.13 -21.85 13.09
C GLN A 146 24.14 -21.87 14.25
N ALA A 147 24.63 -20.71 14.69
CA ALA A 147 25.56 -20.60 15.82
C ALA A 147 24.93 -21.16 17.11
N ILE A 148 23.67 -20.83 17.41
CA ILE A 148 22.93 -21.38 18.56
C ILE A 148 22.81 -22.91 18.46
N ARG A 149 22.59 -23.45 17.25
CA ARG A 149 22.53 -24.90 17.03
C ARG A 149 23.86 -25.58 17.35
N MET A 150 24.98 -24.97 16.97
CA MET A 150 26.33 -25.49 17.24
C MET A 150 26.70 -25.47 18.73
N LEU A 151 26.09 -24.60 19.54
CA LEU A 151 26.30 -24.59 21.00
C LEU A 151 25.57 -25.72 21.74
N ARG A 152 24.59 -26.37 21.09
CA ARG A 152 23.78 -27.44 21.69
C ARG A 152 24.33 -28.84 21.40
N THR A 153 25.29 -28.93 20.49
CA THR A 153 26.04 -30.15 20.15
C THR A 153 27.29 -30.24 20.99
#